data_AF-A0A5C7ZU02-F1
#
_entry.id   AF-A0A5C7ZU02-F1
#
_cell.length_a   1.000
_cell.length_b   1.000
_cell.length_c   1.000
_cell.angle_alpha   90.00
_cell.angle_beta   90.00
_cell.angle_gamma   90.00
#
_symmetry.space_group_name_H-M   'P 1'
#
loop_
_entity.id
_entity.type
_entity.pdbx_description
1 polymer ?
#
loop_
_entity_poly.entity_id
_entity_poly.type
_entity_poly.pdbx_seq_one_letter_code
_entity_poly.pdbx_strand_id
1 'polypeptide(L)'
;MDVSFGIVAQVLKWLGFDDDLRIWWRTQRARLGRPKTFDNMPELRYGRLAITDWVVLEGVFPEGIIIQALVDEDIKLRLPPALEVHREHFIELNNTHIARKAKRTYYNGPFVPMTSFFSQRSADKHERPIFHIHAAVSGYFDYVSVIADLDSPLHGGTGTVRDNFFKDWSGEVSSELPVMGCPGLTLAVITRDQFVILVRRSRSVSVAPGAWHCSVDEGVRPEDVVDGAVDYERVALRGMETELGIKKEQVVGRPVITSMGYSRRLCQYGAIGHAFLNIHLHTLMDALPLAKQGRENEAWKAIPFTPKSLSKEFKRMVKSGDPAIPSFGLATLIMALHASKHVKDIRTINARFEDEVFASGALVYPSNVNPPNVKAFG
;
A
#
# COMPACT_ATOMS: atom_id res chain seq x y z
N MET A 1 11.66 -23.62 -27.50
CA MET A 1 12.16 -24.65 -26.58
C MET A 1 11.09 -24.96 -25.53
N ASP A 2 9.85 -25.29 -25.97
CA ASP A 2 8.65 -24.97 -25.16
C ASP A 2 7.71 -26.16 -24.87
N VAL A 3 7.77 -27.24 -25.65
CA VAL A 3 6.81 -28.36 -25.54
C VAL A 3 6.97 -29.13 -24.21
N SER A 4 8.20 -29.24 -23.70
CA SER A 4 8.50 -29.90 -22.42
C SER A 4 7.99 -29.13 -21.19
N PHE A 5 7.83 -27.80 -21.27
CA PHE A 5 7.41 -26.99 -20.12
C PHE A 5 5.91 -27.13 -19.83
N GLY A 6 5.08 -27.25 -20.87
CA GLY A 6 3.63 -27.45 -20.73
C GLY A 6 3.26 -28.75 -20.01
N ILE A 7 3.98 -29.84 -20.30
CA ILE A 7 3.76 -31.16 -19.68
C ILE A 7 4.14 -31.12 -18.19
N VAL A 8 5.29 -30.53 -17.86
CA VAL A 8 5.73 -30.38 -16.46
C VAL A 8 4.76 -29.51 -15.65
N ALA A 9 4.27 -28.41 -16.23
CA ALA A 9 3.27 -27.55 -15.58
C ALA A 9 1.93 -28.29 -15.34
N GLN A 10 1.46 -29.10 -16.30
CA GLN A 10 0.25 -29.91 -16.12
C GLN A 10 0.42 -30.99 -15.04
N VAL A 11 1.56 -31.68 -15.00
CA VAL A 11 1.85 -32.69 -13.97
C VAL A 11 1.94 -32.08 -12.57
N LEU A 12 2.60 -30.93 -12.41
CA LEU A 12 2.70 -30.23 -11.13
C LEU A 12 1.35 -29.67 -10.65
N LYS A 13 0.51 -29.22 -11.59
CA LYS A 13 -0.88 -28.81 -11.32
C LYS A 13 -1.77 -29.99 -10.89
N TRP A 14 -1.55 -31.17 -11.47
CA TRP A 14 -2.25 -32.41 -11.08
C TRP A 14 -1.81 -32.92 -9.70
N LEU A 15 -0.55 -32.71 -9.32
CA LEU A 15 0.03 -33.07 -8.02
C LEU A 15 -0.25 -32.06 -6.88
N GLY A 16 -1.05 -31.01 -7.13
CA GLY A 16 -1.48 -30.06 -6.10
C GLY A 16 -0.44 -29.01 -5.68
N PHE A 17 0.67 -28.85 -6.42
CA PHE A 17 1.72 -27.86 -6.14
C PHE A 17 1.43 -26.45 -6.69
N ASP A 18 0.21 -26.18 -7.17
CA ASP A 18 -0.15 -24.99 -7.96
C ASP A 18 0.20 -23.67 -7.23
N ASP A 19 -0.15 -23.54 -5.95
CA ASP A 19 0.13 -22.32 -5.16
C ASP A 19 1.63 -22.09 -4.92
N ASP A 20 2.38 -23.09 -4.48
CA ASP A 20 3.82 -22.96 -4.21
C ASP A 20 4.60 -22.71 -5.50
N LEU A 21 4.22 -23.34 -6.61
CA LEU A 21 4.82 -23.11 -7.91
C LEU A 21 4.48 -21.71 -8.45
N ARG A 22 3.25 -21.22 -8.24
CA ARG A 22 2.81 -19.87 -8.60
C ARG A 22 3.54 -18.81 -7.77
N ILE A 23 3.74 -19.03 -6.47
CA ILE A 23 4.54 -18.15 -5.58
C ILE A 23 6.00 -18.14 -6.01
N TRP A 24 6.60 -19.30 -6.28
CA TRP A 24 7.96 -19.42 -6.78
C TRP A 24 8.11 -18.73 -8.14
N TRP A 25 7.18 -18.93 -9.07
CA TRP A 25 7.23 -18.34 -10.41
C TRP A 25 7.03 -16.81 -10.40
N ARG A 26 6.11 -16.30 -9.57
CA ARG A 26 6.00 -14.85 -9.29
C ARG A 26 7.33 -14.31 -8.72
N THR A 27 7.99 -15.06 -7.84
CA THR A 27 9.31 -14.71 -7.29
C THR A 27 10.43 -14.74 -8.35
N GLN A 28 10.44 -15.71 -9.27
CA GLN A 28 11.45 -15.77 -10.35
C GLN A 28 11.21 -14.72 -11.43
N ARG A 29 9.97 -14.46 -11.85
CA ARG A 29 9.65 -13.34 -12.76
C ARG A 29 10.09 -12.00 -12.17
N ALA A 30 9.83 -11.77 -10.88
CA ALA A 30 10.30 -10.57 -10.18
C ALA A 30 11.84 -10.46 -10.12
N ARG A 31 12.58 -11.57 -10.20
CA ARG A 31 14.07 -11.60 -10.24
C ARG A 31 14.67 -11.48 -11.64
N LEU A 32 13.96 -11.94 -12.67
CA LEU A 32 14.51 -12.11 -14.03
C LEU A 32 14.13 -11.00 -15.03
N GLY A 33 13.11 -10.17 -14.73
CA GLY A 33 12.74 -9.04 -15.57
C GLY A 33 13.79 -7.92 -15.55
N ARG A 34 14.44 -7.64 -16.68
CA ARG A 34 15.23 -6.41 -16.87
C ARG A 34 14.27 -5.25 -17.24
N PRO A 35 14.18 -4.18 -16.43
CA PRO A 35 13.21 -3.11 -16.67
C PRO A 35 13.69 -2.13 -17.76
N LYS A 36 12.74 -1.56 -18.51
CA LYS A 36 12.96 -0.36 -19.35
C LYS A 36 12.76 0.90 -18.51
N THR A 37 13.58 1.92 -18.74
CA THR A 37 13.51 3.25 -18.08
C THR A 37 12.77 4.27 -18.96
N PHE A 38 12.04 5.20 -18.32
CA PHE A 38 11.35 6.33 -18.95
C PHE A 38 11.39 7.55 -17.98
N ASP A 39 11.34 8.80 -18.47
CA ASP A 39 12.23 9.85 -17.93
C ASP A 39 11.73 10.97 -16.98
N ASN A 40 10.46 11.37 -16.91
CA ASN A 40 10.12 12.67 -16.29
C ASN A 40 9.74 12.58 -14.78
N MET A 41 10.55 12.97 -13.77
CA MET A 41 10.13 12.93 -12.33
C MET A 41 10.74 13.97 -11.40
N PRO A 42 10.06 14.15 -10.26
CA PRO A 42 10.66 14.09 -8.93
C PRO A 42 10.33 12.76 -8.18
N GLU A 43 11.29 11.85 -8.09
CA GLU A 43 11.27 10.74 -7.10
C GLU A 43 11.01 11.31 -5.70
N LEU A 44 10.30 10.57 -4.82
CA LEU A 44 10.36 10.90 -3.40
C LEU A 44 11.80 10.62 -2.90
N ARG A 45 12.58 11.68 -2.77
CA ARG A 45 14.00 11.64 -2.39
C ARG A 45 14.21 12.16 -0.98
N TYR A 46 15.07 11.47 -0.25
CA TYR A 46 15.50 11.87 1.08
C TYR A 46 17.02 11.65 1.25
N GLY A 47 17.80 12.73 1.21
CA GLY A 47 19.25 12.61 1.04
C GLY A 47 19.58 11.94 -0.31
N ARG A 48 20.26 10.79 -0.28
CA ARG A 48 20.48 9.96 -1.48
C ARG A 48 19.50 8.78 -1.63
N LEU A 49 18.67 8.50 -0.62
CA LEU A 49 17.60 7.52 -0.73
C LEU A 49 16.55 8.02 -1.73
N ALA A 50 16.30 7.26 -2.78
CA ALA A 50 15.22 7.48 -3.74
C ALA A 50 14.15 6.40 -3.56
N ILE A 51 12.89 6.83 -3.41
CA ILE A 51 11.71 5.96 -3.44
C ILE A 51 11.05 6.14 -4.81
N THR A 52 11.42 5.26 -5.73
CA THR A 52 10.98 5.26 -7.14
C THR A 52 9.51 4.90 -7.30
N ASP A 53 8.97 4.11 -6.39
CA ASP A 53 7.63 3.55 -6.51
C ASP A 53 6.51 4.40 -5.88
N TRP A 54 6.85 5.41 -5.07
CA TRP A 54 5.86 6.25 -4.39
C TRP A 54 5.91 7.70 -4.88
N VAL A 55 4.79 8.15 -5.44
CA VAL A 55 4.58 9.53 -5.90
C VAL A 55 3.86 10.32 -4.82
N VAL A 56 4.36 11.50 -4.49
CA VAL A 56 3.70 12.46 -3.58
C VAL A 56 2.89 13.44 -4.41
N LEU A 57 1.59 13.62 -4.13
CA LEU A 57 0.71 14.41 -5.01
C LEU A 57 0.82 15.93 -4.81
N GLU A 58 0.81 16.43 -3.57
CA GLU A 58 0.74 17.87 -3.25
C GLU A 58 1.83 18.37 -2.27
N GLY A 59 2.80 17.51 -1.95
CA GLY A 59 3.83 17.74 -0.93
C GLY A 59 3.54 17.04 0.40
N VAL A 60 4.31 17.40 1.44
CA VAL A 60 4.23 16.82 2.79
C VAL A 60 3.91 17.92 3.80
N PHE A 61 2.90 17.71 4.64
CA PHE A 61 2.36 18.69 5.58
C PHE A 61 2.43 18.12 7.00
N PRO A 62 3.44 18.48 7.81
CA PRO A 62 3.60 18.04 9.20
C PRO A 62 2.35 18.21 10.09
N GLU A 63 1.63 19.31 9.90
CA GLU A 63 0.38 19.67 10.58
C GLU A 63 -0.86 18.96 10.04
N GLY A 64 -0.70 18.23 8.93
CA GLY A 64 -1.70 17.36 8.33
C GLY A 64 -2.43 17.95 7.12
N ILE A 65 -2.81 17.06 6.20
CA ILE A 65 -3.66 17.35 5.03
C ILE A 65 -5.14 17.09 5.35
N ILE A 66 -6.03 17.53 4.46
CA ILE A 66 -7.45 17.19 4.53
C ILE A 66 -7.79 16.23 3.39
N ILE A 67 -8.50 15.15 3.69
CA ILE A 67 -9.09 14.25 2.69
C ILE A 67 -10.59 14.23 2.93
N GLN A 68 -11.37 14.53 1.89
CA GLN A 68 -12.82 14.53 1.87
C GLN A 68 -13.29 13.52 0.83
N ALA A 69 -13.43 12.25 1.24
CA ALA A 69 -13.94 11.20 0.37
C ALA A 69 -15.44 11.01 0.61
N LEU A 70 -16.26 11.49 -0.33
CA LEU A 70 -17.70 11.29 -0.34
C LEU A 70 -18.03 9.95 -0.99
N VAL A 71 -18.85 9.14 -0.33
CA VAL A 71 -19.28 7.82 -0.81
C VAL A 71 -20.72 7.92 -1.28
N ASP A 72 -20.94 7.68 -2.56
CA ASP A 72 -22.24 7.64 -3.19
C ASP A 72 -22.69 6.17 -3.34
N GLU A 73 -23.76 5.79 -2.64
CA GLU A 73 -24.30 4.43 -2.66
C GLU A 73 -25.17 4.15 -3.90
N ASP A 74 -25.63 5.19 -4.60
CA ASP A 74 -26.45 5.07 -5.82
C ASP A 74 -25.58 4.86 -7.07
N ILE A 75 -24.31 5.29 -7.05
CA ILE A 75 -23.36 5.02 -8.13
C ILE A 75 -22.99 3.53 -8.18
N LYS A 76 -23.55 2.82 -9.16
CA LYS A 76 -23.16 1.46 -9.50
C LYS A 76 -21.98 1.44 -10.45
N LEU A 77 -20.83 1.03 -9.93
CA LEU A 77 -19.62 0.81 -10.69
C LEU A 77 -19.84 -0.22 -11.81
N ARG A 78 -19.38 0.09 -13.03
CA ARG A 78 -19.39 -0.82 -14.18
C ARG A 78 -17.97 -1.06 -14.64
N LEU A 79 -17.58 -2.32 -14.77
CA LEU A 79 -16.28 -2.68 -15.31
C LEU A 79 -16.33 -2.67 -16.85
N PRO A 80 -15.23 -2.36 -17.54
CA PRO A 80 -15.07 -2.68 -18.95
C PRO A 80 -15.37 -4.16 -19.25
N PRO A 81 -15.96 -4.52 -20.42
CA PRO A 81 -16.35 -5.90 -20.72
C PRO A 81 -15.24 -6.95 -20.54
N ALA A 82 -13.99 -6.60 -20.85
CA ALA A 82 -12.83 -7.49 -20.63
C ALA A 82 -12.56 -7.78 -19.14
N LEU A 83 -12.86 -6.82 -18.25
CA LEU A 83 -12.72 -6.96 -16.81
C LEU A 83 -13.95 -7.62 -16.17
N GLU A 84 -15.15 -7.45 -16.74
CA GLU A 84 -16.32 -8.27 -16.38
C GLU A 84 -16.04 -9.76 -16.65
N VAL A 85 -15.60 -10.12 -17.86
CA VAL A 85 -15.23 -11.50 -18.20
C VAL A 85 -14.13 -12.05 -17.28
N HIS A 86 -13.14 -11.22 -16.93
CA HIS A 86 -12.08 -11.61 -16.00
C HIS A 86 -12.59 -11.81 -14.56
N ARG A 87 -13.53 -10.97 -14.09
CA ARG A 87 -14.20 -11.11 -12.79
C ARG A 87 -15.04 -12.38 -12.72
N GLU A 88 -15.87 -12.65 -13.74
CA GLU A 88 -16.70 -13.86 -13.75
C GLU A 88 -15.85 -15.14 -13.75
N HIS A 89 -14.71 -15.14 -14.46
CA HIS A 89 -13.75 -16.24 -14.38
C HIS A 89 -13.13 -16.40 -12.98
N PHE A 90 -12.79 -15.31 -12.30
CA PHE A 90 -12.33 -15.36 -10.91
C PHE A 90 -13.40 -15.93 -9.96
N ILE A 91 -14.67 -15.55 -10.16
CA ILE A 91 -15.82 -16.08 -9.42
C ILE A 91 -15.97 -17.59 -9.64
N GLU A 92 -15.89 -18.07 -10.88
CA GLU A 92 -15.97 -19.50 -11.21
C GLU A 92 -14.83 -20.32 -10.55
N LEU A 93 -13.60 -19.82 -10.60
CA LEU A 93 -12.46 -20.44 -9.93
C LEU A 93 -12.65 -20.49 -8.40
N ASN A 94 -13.12 -19.40 -7.80
CA ASN A 94 -13.39 -19.34 -6.37
C ASN A 94 -14.53 -20.29 -5.95
N ASN A 95 -15.61 -20.36 -6.73
CA ASN A 95 -16.70 -21.31 -6.52
C ASN A 95 -16.22 -22.77 -6.62
N THR A 96 -15.31 -23.05 -7.56
CA THR A 96 -14.66 -24.36 -7.69
C THR A 96 -13.81 -24.69 -6.45
N HIS A 97 -13.10 -23.71 -5.88
CA HIS A 97 -12.36 -23.87 -4.62
C HIS A 97 -13.28 -24.12 -3.41
N ILE A 98 -14.41 -23.40 -3.33
CA ILE A 98 -15.45 -23.62 -2.31
C ILE A 98 -16.02 -25.04 -2.40
N ALA A 99 -16.42 -25.48 -3.59
CA ALA A 99 -16.96 -26.82 -3.83
C ALA A 99 -15.96 -27.94 -3.45
N ARG A 100 -14.66 -27.70 -3.68
CA ARG A 100 -13.56 -28.61 -3.29
C ARG A 100 -13.13 -28.50 -1.83
N LYS A 101 -13.79 -27.65 -1.02
CA LYS A 101 -13.42 -27.35 0.38
C LYS A 101 -11.94 -26.95 0.53
N ALA A 102 -11.44 -26.16 -0.41
CA ALA A 102 -10.07 -25.66 -0.38
C ALA A 102 -9.82 -24.84 0.91
N LYS A 103 -8.59 -24.88 1.42
CA LYS A 103 -8.19 -24.16 2.65
C LYS A 103 -8.27 -22.63 2.53
N ARG A 104 -8.37 -22.11 1.30
CA ARG A 104 -8.51 -20.67 1.00
C ARG A 104 -9.62 -20.49 -0.01
N THR A 105 -10.56 -19.62 0.33
CA THR A 105 -11.66 -19.16 -0.51
C THR A 105 -11.86 -17.67 -0.21
N TYR A 106 -12.42 -16.95 -1.17
CA TYR A 106 -12.69 -15.52 -1.04
C TYR A 106 -14.19 -15.27 -0.92
N TYR A 107 -14.54 -14.25 -0.15
CA TYR A 107 -15.91 -13.74 -0.04
C TYR A 107 -16.00 -12.39 -0.75
N ASN A 108 -17.14 -12.11 -1.41
CA ASN A 108 -17.36 -10.82 -2.04
C ASN A 108 -17.80 -9.79 -0.98
N GLY A 109 -16.85 -9.35 -0.16
CA GLY A 109 -17.07 -8.29 0.82
C GLY A 109 -17.31 -6.93 0.14
N PRO A 110 -17.93 -5.97 0.83
CA PRO A 110 -18.10 -4.62 0.30
C PRO A 110 -16.73 -3.92 0.16
N PHE A 111 -16.62 -3.09 -0.87
CA PHE A 111 -15.43 -2.33 -1.21
C PHE A 111 -15.82 -0.90 -1.61
N VAL A 112 -14.95 0.07 -1.35
CA VAL A 112 -15.19 1.50 -1.63
C VAL A 112 -14.18 1.99 -2.67
N PRO A 113 -14.46 1.83 -3.98
CA PRO A 113 -13.62 2.37 -5.05
C PRO A 113 -13.83 3.88 -5.26
N MET A 114 -12.77 4.59 -5.63
CA MET A 114 -12.84 5.99 -6.04
C MET A 114 -13.44 6.09 -7.45
N THR A 115 -14.28 7.08 -7.71
CA THR A 115 -14.79 7.37 -9.06
C THR A 115 -14.10 8.59 -9.67
N SER A 116 -13.75 9.58 -8.85
CA SER A 116 -12.93 10.73 -9.25
C SER A 116 -12.21 11.35 -8.04
N PHE A 117 -11.19 12.17 -8.30
CA PHE A 117 -10.67 13.08 -7.29
C PHE A 117 -10.08 14.34 -7.91
N PHE A 118 -9.97 15.39 -7.09
CA PHE A 118 -9.20 16.59 -7.39
C PHE A 118 -8.62 17.17 -6.10
N SER A 119 -7.56 17.96 -6.22
CA SER A 119 -6.98 18.72 -5.11
C SER A 119 -7.38 20.20 -5.17
N GLN A 120 -7.54 20.80 -3.99
CA GLN A 120 -7.61 22.25 -3.80
C GLN A 120 -6.67 22.66 -2.67
N ARG A 121 -6.41 23.95 -2.55
CA ARG A 121 -5.66 24.55 -1.43
C ARG A 121 -6.64 25.17 -0.45
N SER A 122 -6.47 24.94 0.84
CA SER A 122 -7.31 25.56 1.86
C SER A 122 -7.12 27.08 1.86
N ALA A 123 -8.19 27.82 2.10
CA ALA A 123 -8.15 29.28 2.26
C ALA A 123 -7.58 29.74 3.62
N ASP A 124 -6.92 28.83 4.36
CA ASP A 124 -6.23 29.15 5.61
C ASP A 124 -4.78 29.58 5.35
N LYS A 125 -4.12 30.18 6.35
CA LYS A 125 -2.76 30.75 6.23
C LYS A 125 -1.66 29.72 5.95
N HIS A 126 -1.98 28.43 5.92
CA HIS A 126 -1.04 27.34 5.67
C HIS A 126 -1.23 26.69 4.28
N GLU A 127 -2.23 27.11 3.50
CA GLU A 127 -2.50 26.63 2.12
C GLU A 127 -2.44 25.09 2.01
N ARG A 128 -3.01 24.39 2.99
CA ARG A 128 -2.93 22.93 3.10
C ARG A 128 -3.77 22.28 2.01
N PRO A 129 -3.32 21.17 1.40
CA PRO A 129 -4.10 20.53 0.36
C PRO A 129 -5.35 19.87 0.97
N ILE A 130 -6.45 20.04 0.24
CA ILE A 130 -7.73 19.37 0.44
C ILE A 130 -7.91 18.45 -0.76
N PHE A 131 -7.91 17.15 -0.52
CA PHE A 131 -8.21 16.14 -1.54
C PHE A 131 -9.70 15.85 -1.51
N HIS A 132 -10.42 16.29 -2.53
CA HIS A 132 -11.82 15.97 -2.73
C HIS A 132 -11.89 14.68 -3.55
N ILE A 133 -12.55 13.68 -3.01
CA ILE A 133 -12.64 12.34 -3.57
C ILE A 133 -14.13 12.00 -3.68
N HIS A 134 -14.56 11.53 -4.84
CA HIS A 134 -15.84 10.85 -4.99
C HIS A 134 -15.56 9.34 -5.04
N ALA A 135 -16.38 8.56 -4.36
CA ALA A 135 -16.29 7.11 -4.28
C ALA A 135 -17.67 6.49 -4.46
N ALA A 136 -17.68 5.21 -4.82
CA ALA A 136 -18.87 4.39 -4.98
C ALA A 136 -18.83 3.20 -4.01
N VAL A 137 -19.87 2.36 -4.05
CA VAL A 137 -19.87 1.04 -3.39
C VAL A 137 -19.78 -0.07 -4.45
N SER A 138 -18.89 -1.04 -4.23
CA SER A 138 -18.66 -2.18 -5.13
C SER A 138 -18.30 -3.45 -4.33
N GLY A 139 -17.98 -4.55 -5.00
CA GLY A 139 -17.50 -5.79 -4.37
C GLY A 139 -15.98 -5.95 -4.37
N TYR A 140 -15.48 -6.73 -3.41
CA TYR A 140 -14.10 -7.21 -3.35
C TYR A 140 -13.69 -7.96 -4.63
N PHE A 141 -14.62 -8.63 -5.31
CA PHE A 141 -14.34 -9.32 -6.57
C PHE A 141 -14.06 -8.34 -7.73
N ASP A 142 -14.69 -7.16 -7.74
CA ASP A 142 -14.33 -6.10 -8.67
C ASP A 142 -12.90 -5.62 -8.39
N TYR A 143 -12.58 -5.32 -7.12
CA TYR A 143 -11.23 -4.97 -6.69
C TYR A 143 -10.17 -6.00 -7.11
N VAL A 144 -10.45 -7.31 -6.96
CA VAL A 144 -9.52 -8.37 -7.37
C VAL A 144 -9.31 -8.38 -8.88
N SER A 145 -10.39 -8.25 -9.66
CA SER A 145 -10.35 -8.26 -11.13
C SER A 145 -9.58 -7.09 -11.75
N VAL A 146 -9.35 -6.01 -11.00
CA VAL A 146 -8.59 -4.83 -11.46
C VAL A 146 -7.23 -4.73 -10.79
N ILE A 147 -7.17 -4.69 -9.46
CA ILE A 147 -5.97 -4.26 -8.72
C ILE A 147 -5.20 -5.41 -8.09
N ALA A 148 -5.89 -6.44 -7.57
CA ALA A 148 -5.17 -7.55 -6.94
C ALA A 148 -4.50 -8.51 -7.93
N ASP A 149 -4.88 -8.49 -9.22
CA ASP A 149 -4.34 -9.36 -10.26
C ASP A 149 -3.77 -8.59 -11.48
N LEU A 150 -3.29 -7.36 -11.26
CA LEU A 150 -2.76 -6.43 -12.27
C LEU A 150 -1.88 -7.05 -13.36
N ASP A 151 -0.94 -7.91 -12.97
CA ASP A 151 0.09 -8.52 -13.82
C ASP A 151 -0.28 -9.93 -14.33
N SER A 152 -1.51 -10.39 -14.05
CA SER A 152 -2.02 -11.66 -14.59
C SER A 152 -2.64 -11.44 -15.98
N PRO A 153 -2.57 -12.44 -16.89
CA PRO A 153 -3.22 -12.36 -18.19
C PRO A 153 -4.74 -12.19 -18.04
N LEU A 154 -5.33 -11.29 -18.82
CA LEU A 154 -6.77 -11.13 -18.89
C LEU A 154 -7.43 -12.42 -19.42
N HIS A 155 -8.56 -12.80 -18.82
CA HIS A 155 -9.35 -13.91 -19.33
C HIS A 155 -10.17 -13.45 -20.54
N GLY A 156 -10.10 -14.16 -21.66
CA GLY A 156 -10.80 -13.78 -22.89
C GLY A 156 -10.21 -12.58 -23.65
N GLY A 157 -9.01 -12.10 -23.28
CA GLY A 157 -8.34 -10.96 -23.92
C GLY A 157 -6.84 -11.17 -24.15
N THR A 158 -6.15 -10.11 -24.58
CA THR A 158 -4.69 -10.09 -24.79
C THR A 158 -4.00 -9.17 -23.79
N GLY A 159 -2.85 -9.58 -23.26
CA GLY A 159 -2.09 -8.79 -22.27
C GLY A 159 -2.62 -8.94 -20.85
N THR A 160 -2.15 -8.09 -19.93
CA THR A 160 -2.55 -8.06 -18.52
C THR A 160 -3.56 -6.93 -18.25
N VAL A 161 -4.10 -6.84 -17.02
CA VAL A 161 -4.86 -5.63 -16.64
C VAL A 161 -3.97 -4.40 -16.79
N ARG A 162 -2.73 -4.46 -16.25
CA ARG A 162 -1.77 -3.35 -16.31
C ARG A 162 -1.54 -2.84 -17.73
N ASP A 163 -1.27 -3.73 -18.68
CA ASP A 163 -0.97 -3.35 -20.07
C ASP A 163 -2.15 -2.69 -20.81
N ASN A 164 -3.39 -3.08 -20.47
CA ASN A 164 -4.59 -2.61 -21.16
C ASN A 164 -5.21 -1.36 -20.53
N PHE A 165 -5.07 -1.23 -19.21
CA PHE A 165 -5.86 -0.31 -18.38
C PHE A 165 -5.00 0.70 -17.61
N PHE A 166 -3.72 0.41 -17.38
CA PHE A 166 -2.74 1.29 -16.73
C PHE A 166 -1.57 1.58 -17.68
N LYS A 167 -1.93 2.06 -18.87
CA LYS A 167 -1.05 2.22 -20.03
C LYS A 167 0.07 3.25 -19.81
N ASP A 168 -0.24 4.35 -19.13
CA ASP A 168 0.73 5.39 -18.80
C ASP A 168 0.61 5.88 -17.35
N TRP A 169 1.77 6.18 -16.77
CA TRP A 169 1.94 6.43 -15.34
C TRP A 169 1.88 7.91 -14.97
N SER A 170 1.37 8.72 -15.89
CA SER A 170 1.02 10.14 -15.78
C SER A 170 -0.09 10.40 -14.76
N GLY A 171 -0.87 9.38 -14.42
CA GLY A 171 -2.16 9.50 -13.74
C GLY A 171 -3.36 9.37 -14.70
N GLU A 172 -3.12 9.21 -16.01
CA GLU A 172 -4.14 8.85 -17.00
C GLU A 172 -4.54 7.37 -16.85
N VAL A 173 -5.36 7.12 -15.82
CA VAL A 173 -6.24 5.95 -15.78
C VAL A 173 -7.13 6.02 -17.02
N SER A 174 -7.30 4.90 -17.75
CA SER A 174 -8.25 4.87 -18.88
C SER A 174 -9.61 5.38 -18.43
N SER A 175 -10.23 6.29 -19.19
CA SER A 175 -11.56 6.82 -18.86
C SER A 175 -12.67 5.76 -18.88
N GLU A 176 -12.38 4.57 -19.45
CA GLU A 176 -13.22 3.39 -19.39
C GLU A 176 -13.20 2.70 -18.02
N LEU A 177 -12.19 2.98 -17.19
CA LEU A 177 -12.08 2.41 -15.84
C LEU A 177 -12.71 3.36 -14.82
N PRO A 178 -13.68 2.89 -14.02
CA PRO A 178 -13.94 3.51 -12.74
C PRO A 178 -12.69 3.34 -11.86
N VAL A 179 -12.33 4.41 -11.15
CA VAL A 179 -11.00 4.56 -10.56
C VAL A 179 -10.78 3.63 -9.36
N MET A 180 -9.52 3.55 -8.96
CA MET A 180 -8.93 2.57 -8.05
C MET A 180 -9.44 2.78 -6.60
N GLY A 181 -9.19 1.83 -5.69
CA GLY A 181 -9.68 1.87 -4.31
C GLY A 181 -9.56 3.24 -3.63
N CYS A 182 -10.61 3.66 -2.89
CA CYS A 182 -10.56 4.84 -2.04
C CYS A 182 -9.28 4.78 -1.17
N PRO A 183 -8.46 5.84 -1.11
CA PRO A 183 -7.08 5.73 -0.65
C PRO A 183 -6.99 5.04 0.70
N GLY A 184 -6.28 3.91 0.76
CA GLY A 184 -5.98 3.24 2.03
C GLY A 184 -5.13 4.13 2.93
N LEU A 185 -5.06 3.81 4.22
CA LEU A 185 -4.30 4.57 5.20
C LEU A 185 -3.15 3.72 5.76
N THR A 186 -1.94 4.22 5.55
CA THR A 186 -0.72 3.65 6.14
C THR A 186 -0.20 4.59 7.24
N LEU A 187 0.10 4.06 8.43
CA LEU A 187 0.57 4.86 9.58
C LEU A 187 1.89 4.35 10.16
N ALA A 188 2.74 5.29 10.55
CA ALA A 188 3.78 5.07 11.55
C ALA A 188 3.20 5.32 12.94
N VAL A 189 3.22 4.31 13.81
CA VAL A 189 2.77 4.43 15.21
C VAL A 189 4.00 4.54 16.11
N ILE A 190 4.11 5.65 16.84
CA ILE A 190 5.27 6.00 17.66
C ILE A 190 4.89 5.98 19.15
N THR A 191 5.59 5.17 19.93
CA THR A 191 5.39 5.04 21.39
C THR A 191 5.88 6.28 22.14
N ARG A 192 5.46 6.42 23.41
CA ARG A 192 5.86 7.53 24.30
C ARG A 192 7.37 7.66 24.45
N ASP A 193 8.07 6.53 24.51
CA ASP A 193 9.53 6.40 24.58
C ASP A 193 10.22 6.45 23.21
N GLN A 194 9.52 6.94 22.18
CA GLN A 194 10.03 7.19 20.82
C GLN A 194 10.56 5.91 20.14
N PHE A 195 9.73 4.86 20.09
CA PHE A 195 9.95 3.70 19.22
C PHE A 195 8.84 3.61 18.19
N VAL A 196 9.18 3.22 16.97
CA VAL A 196 8.22 2.82 15.94
C VAL A 196 8.19 1.30 15.83
N ILE A 197 7.00 0.74 15.63
CA ILE A 197 6.82 -0.69 15.37
C ILE A 197 6.84 -0.95 13.87
N LEU A 198 7.74 -1.83 13.42
CA LEU A 198 7.59 -2.52 12.15
C LEU A 198 6.88 -3.85 12.35
N VAL A 199 6.08 -4.22 11.37
CA VAL A 199 5.26 -5.42 11.38
C VAL A 199 5.66 -6.28 10.19
N ARG A 200 5.87 -7.58 10.38
CA ARG A 200 6.16 -8.49 9.27
C ARG A 200 4.88 -9.19 8.85
N ARG A 201 4.43 -8.95 7.63
CA ARG A 201 3.26 -9.61 7.04
C ARG A 201 3.56 -11.11 6.91
N SER A 202 2.60 -11.95 7.26
CA SER A 202 2.70 -13.41 7.05
C SER A 202 3.00 -13.72 5.59
N ARG A 203 3.79 -14.76 5.33
CA ARG A 203 3.97 -15.31 3.96
C ARG A 203 2.68 -15.81 3.31
N SER A 204 1.58 -15.95 4.07
CA SER A 204 0.30 -16.43 3.56
C SER A 204 -0.53 -15.38 2.81
N VAL A 205 -0.29 -14.08 2.99
CA VAL A 205 -1.12 -13.01 2.42
C VAL A 205 -0.89 -12.81 0.93
N SER A 206 -1.86 -12.21 0.22
CA SER A 206 -1.78 -11.95 -1.23
C SER A 206 -0.83 -10.80 -1.59
N VAL A 207 -0.83 -9.72 -0.79
CA VAL A 207 -0.05 -8.50 -1.04
C VAL A 207 1.17 -8.43 -0.11
N ALA A 208 2.36 -8.31 -0.71
CA ALA A 208 3.66 -8.25 -0.05
C ALA A 208 3.92 -9.35 1.01
N PRO A 209 3.77 -10.65 0.66
CA PRO A 209 3.97 -11.76 1.60
C PRO A 209 5.37 -11.80 2.20
N GLY A 210 5.47 -11.94 3.52
CA GLY A 210 6.74 -12.00 4.25
C GLY A 210 7.49 -10.67 4.37
N ALA A 211 6.97 -9.58 3.78
CA ALA A 211 7.58 -8.25 3.82
C ALA A 211 7.43 -7.60 5.19
N TRP A 212 8.41 -6.77 5.56
CA TRP A 212 8.22 -5.81 6.66
C TRP A 212 7.33 -4.66 6.20
N HIS A 213 6.60 -4.07 7.13
CA HIS A 213 5.72 -2.92 6.92
C HIS A 213 5.83 -1.94 8.09
N CYS A 214 5.41 -0.69 7.90
CA CYS A 214 5.25 0.22 9.03
C CYS A 214 3.90 -0.06 9.72
N SER A 215 3.95 -0.01 11.06
CA SER A 215 2.90 -0.17 12.07
C SER A 215 1.47 -0.57 11.67
N VAL A 216 0.77 0.18 10.80
CA VAL A 216 -0.62 -0.08 10.38
C VAL A 216 -0.76 0.16 8.88
N ASP A 217 -1.57 -0.66 8.20
CA ASP A 217 -1.88 -0.59 6.77
C ASP A 217 -3.31 -1.06 6.47
N GLU A 218 -4.26 -0.12 6.38
CA GLU A 218 -5.69 -0.43 6.29
C GLU A 218 -6.36 0.14 5.05
N GLY A 219 -7.21 -0.68 4.42
CA GLY A 219 -8.17 -0.22 3.41
C GLY A 219 -9.40 0.39 4.06
N VAL A 220 -10.07 1.31 3.36
CA VAL A 220 -11.38 1.87 3.75
C VAL A 220 -12.45 0.78 3.69
N ARG A 221 -13.35 0.76 4.69
CA ARG A 221 -14.51 -0.14 4.80
C ARG A 221 -15.79 0.68 4.97
N PRO A 222 -16.98 0.12 4.69
CA PRO A 222 -18.25 0.85 4.89
C PRO A 222 -18.48 1.34 6.33
N GLU A 223 -17.96 0.61 7.34
CA GLU A 223 -18.02 1.01 8.75
C GLU A 223 -17.21 2.28 9.09
N ASP A 224 -16.31 2.71 8.20
CA ASP A 224 -15.59 3.98 8.31
C ASP A 224 -16.35 5.17 7.69
N VAL A 225 -17.50 4.93 7.05
CA VAL A 225 -18.33 5.98 6.42
C VAL A 225 -19.29 6.58 7.44
N VAL A 226 -19.35 7.92 7.49
CA VAL A 226 -20.15 8.73 8.40
C VAL A 226 -20.79 9.85 7.61
N ASP A 227 -22.11 9.99 7.68
CA ASP A 227 -22.87 11.04 6.98
C ASP A 227 -22.52 11.16 5.48
N GLY A 228 -22.26 10.02 4.83
CA GLY A 228 -21.86 9.94 3.41
C GLY A 228 -20.38 10.21 3.12
N ALA A 229 -19.51 10.33 4.12
CA ALA A 229 -18.08 10.60 3.94
C ALA A 229 -17.18 9.63 4.73
N VAL A 230 -15.99 9.30 4.20
CA VAL A 230 -15.00 8.46 4.90
C VAL A 230 -14.35 9.23 6.04
N ASP A 231 -14.50 8.74 7.26
CA ASP A 231 -13.81 9.20 8.46
C ASP A 231 -12.45 8.50 8.58
N TYR A 232 -11.40 9.15 8.06
CA TYR A 232 -10.04 8.62 8.15
C TYR A 232 -9.50 8.54 9.60
N GLU A 233 -10.08 9.24 10.58
CA GLU A 233 -9.73 9.02 12.00
C GLU A 233 -10.25 7.65 12.46
N ARG A 234 -11.44 7.22 12.00
CA ARG A 234 -11.93 5.84 12.22
C ARG A 234 -11.07 4.80 11.53
N VAL A 235 -10.69 4.99 10.26
CA VAL A 235 -9.78 4.08 9.55
C VAL A 235 -8.48 3.89 10.35
N ALA A 236 -7.90 4.99 10.84
CA ALA A 236 -6.68 4.99 11.65
C ALA A 236 -6.85 4.24 12.98
N LEU A 237 -7.90 4.55 13.73
CA LEU A 237 -8.17 3.95 15.04
C LEU A 237 -8.49 2.46 14.91
N ARG A 238 -9.31 2.07 13.92
CA ARG A 238 -9.65 0.68 13.61
C ARG A 238 -8.43 -0.14 13.26
N GLY A 239 -7.51 0.40 12.46
CA GLY A 239 -6.25 -0.27 12.13
C GLY A 239 -5.34 -0.44 13.34
N MET A 240 -5.14 0.62 14.13
CA MET A 240 -4.37 0.55 15.37
C MET A 240 -4.95 -0.44 16.39
N GLU A 241 -6.27 -0.53 16.52
CA GLU A 241 -6.93 -1.53 17.38
C GLU A 241 -6.80 -2.95 16.82
N THR A 242 -7.04 -3.14 15.52
CA THR A 242 -7.09 -4.46 14.88
C THR A 242 -5.71 -5.10 14.75
N GLU A 243 -4.70 -4.34 14.29
CA GLU A 243 -3.35 -4.84 14.04
C GLU A 243 -2.45 -4.84 15.29
N LEU A 244 -2.64 -3.86 16.18
CA LEU A 244 -1.71 -3.60 17.30
C LEU A 244 -2.37 -3.64 18.69
N GLY A 245 -3.69 -3.80 18.79
CA GLY A 245 -4.42 -3.83 20.07
C GLY A 245 -4.51 -2.47 20.77
N ILE A 246 -4.25 -1.36 20.07
CA ILE A 246 -4.20 -0.01 20.62
C ILE A 246 -5.60 0.61 20.62
N LYS A 247 -6.03 1.12 21.78
CA LYS A 247 -7.31 1.81 21.96
C LYS A 247 -7.18 3.32 21.78
N LYS A 248 -8.31 4.00 21.52
CA LYS A 248 -8.35 5.46 21.30
C LYS A 248 -7.72 6.25 22.45
N GLU A 249 -7.92 5.83 23.70
CA GLU A 249 -7.43 6.51 24.90
C GLU A 249 -5.89 6.42 25.04
N GLN A 250 -5.25 5.53 24.29
CA GLN A 250 -3.80 5.38 24.26
C GLN A 250 -3.12 6.28 23.21
N VAL A 251 -3.90 6.95 22.35
CA VAL A 251 -3.43 7.87 21.31
C VAL A 251 -3.31 9.30 21.87
N VAL A 252 -2.22 9.99 21.55
CA VAL A 252 -2.00 11.40 21.92
C VAL A 252 -2.66 12.30 20.89
N GLY A 253 -3.78 12.92 21.27
CA GLY A 253 -4.54 13.78 20.37
C GLY A 253 -5.29 12.96 19.33
N ARG A 254 -4.87 13.05 18.06
CA ARG A 254 -5.42 12.27 16.94
C ARG A 254 -4.32 11.86 15.95
N PRO A 255 -4.51 10.80 15.16
CA PRO A 255 -3.67 10.49 14.00
C PRO A 255 -3.59 11.68 13.03
N VAL A 256 -2.43 11.85 12.39
CA VAL A 256 -2.17 12.95 11.45
C VAL A 256 -1.75 12.38 10.10
N ILE A 257 -2.59 12.55 9.09
CA ILE A 257 -2.27 12.23 7.68
C ILE A 257 -1.40 13.36 7.15
N THR A 258 -0.16 13.07 6.77
CA THR A 258 0.82 14.09 6.35
C THR A 258 0.94 14.24 4.83
N SER A 259 0.47 13.24 4.06
CA SER A 259 0.53 13.24 2.59
C SER A 259 -0.49 12.27 2.02
N MET A 260 -0.94 12.55 0.80
CA MET A 260 -1.53 11.56 -0.10
C MET A 260 -0.52 11.28 -1.22
N GLY A 261 -0.53 10.06 -1.74
CA GLY A 261 0.37 9.63 -2.79
C GLY A 261 -0.19 8.47 -3.61
N TYR A 262 0.64 7.99 -4.52
CA TYR A 262 0.30 6.91 -5.46
C TYR A 262 1.45 5.91 -5.55
N SER A 263 1.17 4.62 -5.33
CA SER A 263 2.11 3.53 -5.60
C SER A 263 2.02 3.12 -7.07
N ARG A 264 3.15 3.26 -7.78
CA ARG A 264 3.29 2.83 -9.17
C ARG A 264 3.11 1.32 -9.30
N ARG A 265 3.70 0.52 -8.43
CA ARG A 265 3.65 -0.93 -8.54
C ARG A 265 2.25 -1.47 -8.31
N LEU A 266 1.51 -0.88 -7.37
CA LEU A 266 0.20 -1.36 -6.96
C LEU A 266 -0.97 -0.76 -7.75
N CYS A 267 -0.75 0.24 -8.62
CA CYS A 267 -1.85 1.06 -9.16
C CYS A 267 -2.79 1.55 -8.02
N GLN A 268 -2.26 2.16 -6.97
CA GLN A 268 -3.07 2.50 -5.80
C GLN A 268 -2.74 3.86 -5.22
N TYR A 269 -3.78 4.64 -4.95
CA TYR A 269 -3.67 5.81 -4.10
C TYR A 269 -3.63 5.39 -2.63
N GLY A 270 -2.89 6.14 -1.82
CA GLY A 270 -2.84 5.94 -0.37
C GLY A 270 -2.61 7.25 0.37
N ALA A 271 -3.25 7.36 1.52
CA ALA A 271 -2.96 8.35 2.54
C ALA A 271 -1.85 7.80 3.45
N ILE A 272 -0.87 8.63 3.80
CA ILE A 272 0.22 8.25 4.70
C ILE A 272 0.39 9.26 5.84
N GLY A 273 0.61 8.76 7.04
CA GLY A 273 0.59 9.58 8.24
C GLY A 273 1.27 8.94 9.45
N HIS A 274 0.99 9.50 10.62
CA HIS A 274 1.54 9.03 11.89
C HIS A 274 0.58 9.20 13.06
N ALA A 275 0.79 8.43 14.12
CA ALA A 275 0.10 8.56 15.39
C ALA A 275 1.11 8.42 16.55
N PHE A 276 0.99 9.27 17.57
CA PHE A 276 1.78 9.17 18.79
C PHE A 276 0.96 8.49 19.89
N LEU A 277 1.60 7.67 20.72
CA LEU A 277 0.97 6.99 21.85
C LEU A 277 1.43 7.57 23.20
N ASN A 278 0.56 7.48 24.20
CA ASN A 278 0.88 7.81 25.60
C ASN A 278 1.44 6.60 26.38
N ILE A 279 1.43 5.40 25.78
CA ILE A 279 2.00 4.17 26.34
C ILE A 279 3.47 3.97 25.93
N HIS A 280 4.19 3.23 26.77
CA HIS A 280 5.57 2.83 26.56
C HIS A 280 5.67 1.61 25.62
N LEU A 281 6.87 1.39 25.07
CA LEU A 281 7.13 0.26 24.18
C LEU A 281 6.76 -1.09 24.80
N HIS A 282 7.16 -1.35 26.06
CA HIS A 282 6.90 -2.63 26.71
C HIS A 282 5.39 -2.94 26.75
N THR A 283 4.57 -1.96 27.15
CA THR A 283 3.11 -2.07 27.20
C THR A 283 2.50 -2.41 25.84
N LEU A 284 3.04 -1.84 24.77
CA LEU A 284 2.61 -2.18 23.41
C LEU A 284 3.05 -3.60 23.04
N MET A 285 4.31 -3.96 23.24
CA MET A 285 4.85 -5.29 22.92
C MET A 285 4.11 -6.43 23.62
N ASP A 286 3.65 -6.20 24.86
CA ASP A 286 2.82 -7.16 25.61
C ASP A 286 1.41 -7.33 25.02
N ALA A 287 0.89 -6.31 24.32
CA ALA A 287 -0.44 -6.32 23.69
C ALA A 287 -0.45 -6.91 22.27
N LEU A 288 0.65 -6.79 21.50
CA LEU A 288 0.72 -7.24 20.10
C LEU A 288 0.29 -8.71 19.87
N PRO A 289 0.67 -9.70 20.71
CA PRO A 289 0.24 -11.09 20.54
C PRO A 289 -1.27 -11.32 20.78
N LEU A 290 -1.95 -10.35 21.43
CA LEU A 290 -3.37 -10.38 21.73
C LEU A 290 -4.22 -9.64 20.67
N ALA A 291 -3.59 -8.93 19.75
CA ALA A 291 -4.26 -8.16 18.70
C ALA A 291 -5.05 -9.08 17.74
N LYS A 292 -6.20 -8.58 17.26
CA LYS A 292 -7.16 -9.35 16.45
C LYS A 292 -6.54 -9.91 15.16
N GLN A 293 -5.65 -9.15 14.51
CA GLN A 293 -4.88 -9.55 13.33
C GLN A 293 -3.46 -10.05 13.63
N GLY A 294 -3.13 -10.42 14.87
CA GLY A 294 -1.89 -11.13 15.21
C GLY A 294 -1.68 -12.48 14.50
N ARG A 295 -2.62 -12.90 13.64
CA ARG A 295 -2.53 -14.07 12.73
C ARG A 295 -2.12 -13.70 11.30
N GLU A 296 -2.34 -12.46 10.86
CA GLU A 296 -1.92 -11.98 9.54
C GLU A 296 -0.47 -11.47 9.55
N ASN A 297 0.06 -11.20 10.75
CA ASN A 297 1.42 -10.75 11.01
C ASN A 297 2.24 -11.88 11.65
N GLU A 298 3.45 -12.14 11.13
CA GLU A 298 4.33 -13.24 11.59
C GLU A 298 5.43 -12.78 12.57
N ALA A 299 5.71 -11.48 12.66
CA ALA A 299 6.65 -10.91 13.62
C ALA A 299 6.43 -9.41 13.80
N TRP A 300 6.92 -8.87 14.93
CA TRP A 300 6.99 -7.43 15.18
C TRP A 300 8.42 -7.03 15.55
N LYS A 301 8.80 -5.79 15.24
CA LYS A 301 10.11 -5.25 15.59
C LYS A 301 10.04 -3.77 15.94
N ALA A 302 10.38 -3.46 17.18
CA ALA A 302 10.55 -2.10 17.63
C ALA A 302 11.90 -1.52 17.19
N ILE A 303 11.90 -0.26 16.75
CA ILE A 303 13.10 0.49 16.38
C ILE A 303 13.01 1.87 17.06
N PRO A 304 14.07 2.37 17.73
CA PRO A 304 14.09 3.75 18.21
C PRO A 304 13.81 4.70 17.04
N PHE A 305 12.78 5.53 17.17
CA PHE A 305 12.27 6.41 16.12
C PHE A 305 13.20 7.60 15.90
N THR A 306 14.33 7.31 15.26
CA THR A 306 15.38 8.27 14.93
C THR A 306 15.93 7.93 13.54
N PRO A 307 16.42 8.92 12.78
CA PRO A 307 17.02 8.68 11.47
C PRO A 307 18.14 7.63 11.52
N LYS A 308 19.02 7.72 12.52
CA LYS A 308 20.18 6.83 12.69
C LYS A 308 19.77 5.37 12.88
N SER A 309 18.75 5.10 13.69
CA SER A 309 18.30 3.73 13.98
C SER A 309 17.54 3.12 12.80
N LEU A 310 16.66 3.89 12.15
CA LEU A 310 15.96 3.44 10.94
C LEU A 310 16.94 3.17 9.79
N SER A 311 17.87 4.09 9.52
CA SER A 311 18.94 3.90 8.52
C SER A 311 19.78 2.66 8.81
N LYS A 312 20.15 2.43 10.08
CA LYS A 312 20.92 1.23 10.48
C LYS A 312 20.12 -0.05 10.24
N GLU A 313 18.83 -0.05 10.54
CA GLU A 313 17.98 -1.22 10.35
C GLU A 313 17.74 -1.54 8.87
N PHE A 314 17.48 -0.54 8.02
CA PHE A 314 17.31 -0.76 6.59
C PHE A 314 18.59 -1.33 5.95
N LYS A 315 19.77 -0.82 6.31
CA LYS A 315 21.06 -1.42 5.89
C LYS A 315 21.21 -2.87 6.37
N ARG A 316 20.76 -3.18 7.59
CA ARG A 316 20.77 -4.56 8.10
C ARG A 316 19.88 -5.44 7.22
N MET A 317 18.65 -5.02 6.93
CA MET A 317 17.72 -5.78 6.08
C MET A 317 18.31 -6.06 4.70
N VAL A 318 18.85 -5.03 4.03
CA VAL A 318 19.54 -5.18 2.73
C VAL A 318 20.71 -6.16 2.84
N LYS A 319 21.56 -6.02 3.87
CA LYS A 319 22.75 -6.88 4.05
C LYS A 319 22.39 -8.34 4.38
N SER A 320 21.31 -8.60 5.12
CA SER A 320 20.88 -9.97 5.46
C SER A 320 19.97 -10.61 4.42
N GLY A 321 19.52 -9.86 3.41
CA GLY A 321 18.50 -10.33 2.46
C GLY A 321 17.11 -10.49 3.10
N ASP A 322 16.84 -9.77 4.20
CA ASP A 322 15.49 -9.72 4.76
C ASP A 322 14.55 -9.05 3.73
N PRO A 323 13.29 -9.50 3.61
CA PRO A 323 12.31 -8.84 2.75
C PRO A 323 12.16 -7.35 3.08
N ALA A 324 12.47 -6.48 2.11
CA ALA A 324 12.44 -5.03 2.32
C ALA A 324 11.02 -4.51 2.60
N ILE A 325 10.95 -3.31 3.17
CA ILE A 325 9.69 -2.59 3.39
C ILE A 325 9.18 -2.05 2.03
N PRO A 326 7.88 -2.19 1.72
CA PRO A 326 7.26 -1.49 0.59
C PRO A 326 7.48 0.02 0.61
N SER A 327 7.48 0.61 -0.58
CA SER A 327 7.73 2.02 -0.86
C SER A 327 6.89 2.99 -0.01
N PHE A 328 5.59 2.74 0.08
CA PHE A 328 4.63 3.53 0.84
C PHE A 328 4.87 3.43 2.36
N GLY A 329 5.18 2.24 2.88
CA GLY A 329 5.58 2.07 4.28
C GLY A 329 6.89 2.77 4.63
N LEU A 330 7.87 2.76 3.71
CA LEU A 330 9.12 3.52 3.86
C LEU A 330 8.89 5.04 3.79
N ALA A 331 8.06 5.51 2.84
CA ALA A 331 7.67 6.91 2.73
C ALA A 331 6.97 7.40 4.01
N THR A 332 6.07 6.58 4.58
CA THR A 332 5.37 6.86 5.84
C THR A 332 6.34 7.10 6.99
N LEU A 333 7.36 6.24 7.16
CA LEU A 333 8.39 6.40 8.20
C LEU A 333 9.21 7.70 8.03
N ILE A 334 9.54 8.06 6.80
CA ILE A 334 10.31 9.28 6.49
C ILE A 334 9.47 10.54 6.72
N MET A 335 8.20 10.55 6.31
CA MET A 335 7.31 11.68 6.54
C MET A 335 6.96 11.85 8.02
N ALA A 336 6.79 10.76 8.75
CA ALA A 336 6.63 10.79 10.19
C ALA A 336 7.88 11.39 10.89
N LEU A 337 9.10 11.05 10.43
CA LEU A 337 10.34 11.66 10.94
C LEU A 337 10.37 13.17 10.68
N HIS A 338 9.99 13.60 9.48
CA HIS A 338 9.91 15.02 9.11
C HIS A 338 8.86 15.78 9.93
N ALA A 339 7.69 15.18 10.17
CA ALA A 339 6.63 15.77 10.97
C ALA A 339 6.95 15.80 12.48
N SER A 340 7.81 14.89 12.95
CA SER A 340 8.20 14.84 14.35
C SER A 340 9.09 16.04 14.74
N LYS A 341 8.54 16.93 15.58
CA LYS A 341 9.21 18.14 16.11
C LYS A 341 10.52 17.86 16.87
N HIS A 342 10.85 16.59 17.10
CA HIS A 342 12.09 16.14 17.74
C HIS A 342 13.32 16.23 16.83
N VAL A 343 13.16 16.32 15.51
CA VAL A 343 14.31 16.51 14.61
C VAL A 343 14.52 17.99 14.28
N LYS A 344 15.29 18.67 15.13
CA LYS A 344 15.64 20.10 14.98
C LYS A 344 16.49 20.45 13.75
N ASP A 345 16.95 19.47 12.98
CA ASP A 345 17.81 19.69 11.82
C ASP A 345 17.58 18.62 10.73
N ILE A 346 17.03 19.07 9.60
CA ILE A 346 16.81 18.25 8.40
C ILE A 346 18.14 17.76 7.78
N ARG A 347 19.25 18.51 7.94
CA ARG A 347 20.58 18.14 7.44
C ARG A 347 21.10 16.90 8.16
N THR A 348 20.89 16.81 9.47
CA THR A 348 21.19 15.63 10.28
C THR A 348 20.41 14.38 9.86
N ILE A 349 19.19 14.52 9.30
CA ILE A 349 18.48 13.39 8.69
C ILE A 349 19.14 13.02 7.35
N ASN A 350 19.34 13.99 6.44
CA ASN A 350 19.93 13.77 5.12
C ASN A 350 21.27 13.03 5.20
N ALA A 351 22.18 13.49 6.05
CA ALA A 351 23.50 12.88 6.27
C ALA A 351 23.46 11.42 6.78
N ARG A 352 22.31 10.92 7.27
CA ARG A 352 22.14 9.50 7.66
C ARG A 352 21.69 8.60 6.52
N PHE A 353 21.15 9.18 5.44
CA PHE A 353 20.68 8.50 4.23
C PHE A 353 21.57 8.82 3.00
N GLU A 354 22.82 9.24 3.22
CA GLU A 354 23.77 9.67 2.17
C GLU A 354 24.81 8.61 1.75
N ASP A 355 24.87 7.46 2.42
CA ASP A 355 25.84 6.40 2.12
C ASP A 355 25.49 5.55 0.89
N GLU A 356 26.46 4.76 0.43
CA GLU A 356 26.38 3.96 -0.80
C GLU A 356 25.22 2.97 -0.86
N VAL A 357 24.75 2.45 0.28
CA VAL A 357 23.59 1.53 0.32
C VAL A 357 22.31 2.26 -0.10
N PHE A 358 22.16 3.53 0.27
CA PHE A 358 21.04 4.35 -0.20
C PHE A 358 21.34 5.03 -1.54
N ALA A 359 22.60 5.39 -1.83
CA ALA A 359 23.00 6.03 -3.08
C ALA A 359 22.91 5.13 -4.32
N SER A 360 23.04 3.81 -4.14
CA SER A 360 22.73 2.81 -5.17
C SER A 360 21.24 2.43 -5.24
N GLY A 361 20.40 3.10 -4.42
CA GLY A 361 18.97 2.82 -4.28
C GLY A 361 18.64 1.56 -3.47
N ALA A 362 19.62 0.82 -2.93
CA ALA A 362 19.54 -0.61 -2.56
C ALA A 362 18.50 -1.04 -1.50
N LEU A 363 17.62 -0.15 -1.04
CA LEU A 363 16.25 -0.49 -0.63
C LEU A 363 15.36 -0.87 -1.85
N VAL A 364 15.94 -1.56 -2.84
CA VAL A 364 15.25 -2.02 -4.06
C VAL A 364 14.59 -3.38 -3.79
N TYR A 365 13.28 -3.39 -3.57
CA TYR A 365 12.47 -4.34 -4.33
C TYR A 365 12.41 -3.80 -5.77
N PRO A 366 12.59 -4.62 -6.83
CA PRO A 366 12.75 -4.14 -8.21
C PRO A 366 11.65 -3.16 -8.63
N SER A 367 12.02 -1.88 -8.77
CA SER A 367 11.17 -0.80 -9.27
C SER A 367 12.00 0.45 -9.60
N ASN A 368 11.79 1.01 -10.80
CA ASN A 368 12.29 2.31 -11.26
C ASN A 368 11.07 3.19 -11.64
N VAL A 369 11.32 4.43 -12.12
CA VAL A 369 10.49 5.24 -13.04
C VAL A 369 9.65 6.39 -12.46
N ASN A 370 9.29 7.29 -13.39
CA ASN A 370 9.14 8.75 -13.33
C ASN A 370 7.75 9.30 -13.85
N PRO A 371 7.02 10.18 -13.11
CA PRO A 371 6.06 11.21 -13.65
C PRO A 371 6.09 12.62 -12.95
N PRO A 372 5.75 13.75 -13.62
CA PRO A 372 4.58 14.61 -13.29
C PRO A 372 3.53 14.59 -14.42
N ASN A 373 2.38 15.28 -14.43
CA ASN A 373 1.68 16.17 -13.47
C ASN A 373 0.18 16.02 -13.82
N VAL A 374 -0.71 15.76 -12.85
CA VAL A 374 -2.09 15.38 -13.18
C VAL A 374 -2.99 16.59 -13.46
N LYS A 375 -3.50 16.72 -14.69
CA LYS A 375 -4.76 17.41 -14.99
C LYS A 375 -5.76 16.38 -15.52
N ALA A 376 -6.47 15.73 -14.61
CA ALA A 376 -7.57 14.84 -14.97
C ALA A 376 -8.90 15.60 -14.88
N PHE A 377 -9.78 15.34 -15.85
CA PHE A 377 -11.16 15.83 -15.95
C PHE A 377 -11.31 17.34 -16.27
N GLY A 378 -11.65 17.60 -17.53
CA GLY A 378 -12.35 18.80 -18.01
C GLY A 378 -13.63 18.37 -18.73
#